data_AF-A0AAD9NV11-F1
#
_entry.id   AF-A0AAD9NV11-F1
#
_cell.length_a   1.000
_cell.length_b   1.000
_cell.length_c   1.000
_cell.angle_alpha   90.00
_cell.angle_beta   90.00
_cell.angle_gamma   90.00
#
_symmetry.space_group_name_H-M   'P 1'
#
loop_
_entity.id
_entity.type
_entity.pdbx_description
1 polymer ?
#
loop_
_entity_poly.entity_id
_entity_poly.type
_entity_poly.pdbx_seq_one_letter_code
_entity_poly.pdbx_strand_id
1 'polypeptide(L)'
;MWRGAGLCSHHLSGTSSQEFPSDATKYLVEVLQPINEVEQSDCLDRLLEHIQKQPPVHECNSEQAEDGDNIFTVIDAFDVPRYTYSTERKKFILDEDLGLPSPCLHGNAETKADLYRERYTILHQRTSRHELFTPPAIGVATAEESKKFKLRPVEYLLGSTTRLGEIIVLGMLTQLKEGKWYLEDPSGAVQLDLSKAISSHILLTYLHLMV
;
A
#
# COMPACT_ATOMS: atom_id res chain seq x y z
N MET A 1 10.01 51.33 23.17
CA MET A 1 10.45 50.78 24.47
C MET A 1 11.28 49.54 24.16
N TRP A 2 12.60 49.70 24.16
CA TRP A 2 13.60 48.65 23.92
C TRP A 2 14.31 48.33 25.25
N ARG A 3 14.93 47.14 25.31
CA ARG A 3 15.79 46.49 26.33
C ARG A 3 15.08 45.31 27.03
N GLY A 4 15.70 44.14 27.21
CA GLY A 4 17.10 43.77 27.01
C GLY A 4 17.33 42.26 27.10
N ALA A 5 18.54 41.87 26.70
CA ALA A 5 19.07 40.51 26.57
C ALA A 5 19.64 39.91 27.88
N GLY A 6 19.93 38.60 27.84
CA GLY A 6 20.75 37.83 28.79
C GLY A 6 19.90 36.99 29.76
N LEU A 7 20.14 35.69 30.03
CA LEU A 7 21.34 34.86 29.94
C LEU A 7 20.94 33.39 29.79
N CYS A 8 21.82 32.60 29.15
CA CYS A 8 21.86 31.15 29.27
C CYS A 8 21.93 30.71 30.74
N SER A 9 21.19 29.65 31.07
CA SER A 9 21.64 28.69 32.09
C SER A 9 21.46 27.30 31.52
N HIS A 10 22.58 26.66 31.19
CA HIS A 10 22.64 25.23 30.94
C HIS A 10 22.24 24.50 32.23
N HIS A 11 21.27 23.61 32.14
CA HIS A 11 21.18 22.48 33.08
C HIS A 11 20.99 21.21 32.26
N LEU A 12 22.09 20.48 32.10
CA LEU A 12 22.13 19.10 31.64
C LEU A 12 21.78 18.21 32.82
N SER A 13 20.64 17.53 32.72
CA SER A 13 20.26 16.32 33.46
C SER A 13 18.96 15.86 32.82
N GLY A 14 18.76 14.67 32.26
CA GLY A 14 19.47 13.41 32.25
C GLY A 14 18.40 12.42 31.74
N THR A 15 18.78 11.52 30.83
CA THR A 15 17.98 10.39 30.33
C THR A 15 16.54 10.73 29.89
N SER A 16 16.34 11.05 28.61
CA SER A 16 15.02 10.85 28.00
C SER A 16 14.80 9.35 27.88
N SER A 17 14.07 8.76 28.82
CA SER A 17 13.40 7.49 28.60
C SER A 17 12.53 7.66 27.36
N GLN A 18 12.97 7.12 26.22
CA GLN A 18 12.10 6.96 25.05
C GLN A 18 10.97 6.03 25.48
N GLU A 19 9.79 6.58 25.70
CA GLU A 19 8.58 5.81 25.88
C GLU A 19 8.26 5.14 24.54
N PHE A 20 8.47 3.84 24.46
CA PHE A 20 7.92 3.03 23.37
C PHE A 20 6.40 3.22 23.34
N PRO A 21 5.74 3.23 22.15
CA PRO A 21 4.29 3.31 22.06
C PRO A 21 3.67 2.21 22.94
N SER A 22 2.94 2.62 23.98
CA SER A 22 2.58 1.76 25.11
C SER A 22 1.93 0.45 24.70
N ASP A 23 1.21 0.45 23.58
CA ASP A 23 0.35 -0.64 23.16
C ASP A 23 1.10 -1.76 22.45
N ALA A 24 2.14 -1.44 21.67
CA ALA A 24 2.96 -2.44 21.01
C ALA A 24 3.90 -3.15 21.99
N THR A 25 4.51 -2.37 22.90
CA THR A 25 5.30 -2.92 24.00
C THR A 25 4.43 -3.74 24.94
N LYS A 26 3.21 -3.27 25.24
CA LYS A 26 2.25 -4.04 26.03
C LYS A 26 1.84 -5.33 25.34
N TYR A 27 1.58 -5.31 24.03
CA TYR A 27 1.28 -6.53 23.27
C TYR A 27 2.45 -7.52 23.28
N LEU A 28 3.68 -7.05 23.03
CA LEU A 28 4.88 -7.90 23.12
C LEU A 28 5.06 -8.48 24.51
N VAL A 29 4.85 -7.69 25.56
CA VAL A 29 4.90 -8.16 26.95
C VAL A 29 3.81 -9.19 27.20
N GLU A 30 2.56 -8.97 26.77
CA GLU A 30 1.45 -9.92 26.91
C GLU A 30 1.74 -11.26 26.20
N VAL A 31 2.35 -11.21 25.01
CA VAL A 31 2.72 -12.41 24.23
C VAL A 31 3.88 -13.18 24.87
N LEU A 32 4.83 -12.47 25.47
CA LEU A 32 6.04 -13.06 26.06
C LEU A 32 5.89 -13.46 27.53
N GLN A 33 4.95 -12.85 28.27
CA GLN A 33 4.68 -13.12 29.69
C GLN A 33 4.35 -14.59 30.04
N PRO A 34 3.64 -15.38 29.22
CA PRO A 34 3.37 -16.79 29.55
C PRO A 34 4.55 -17.74 29.27
N ILE A 35 5.65 -17.25 28.71
CA ILE A 35 6.83 -18.04 28.32
C ILE A 35 7.83 -18.05 29.48
N ASN A 36 8.57 -19.16 29.68
CA ASN A 36 9.61 -19.20 30.71
C ASN A 36 10.82 -18.32 30.32
N GLU A 37 11.60 -17.85 31.31
CA GLU A 37 12.67 -16.86 31.08
C GLU A 37 13.72 -17.33 30.04
N VAL A 38 14.00 -18.63 29.97
CA VAL A 38 14.96 -19.21 29.02
C VAL A 38 14.40 -19.17 27.60
N GLU A 39 13.15 -19.62 27.42
CA GLU A 39 12.46 -19.59 26.13
C GLU A 39 12.14 -18.16 25.67
N GLN A 40 11.97 -17.23 26.61
CA GLN A 40 11.77 -15.81 26.34
C GLN A 40 13.03 -15.19 25.74
N SER A 41 14.21 -15.48 26.30
CA SER A 41 15.50 -15.05 25.74
C SER A 41 15.70 -15.62 24.34
N ASP A 42 15.50 -16.93 24.16
CA ASP A 42 15.62 -17.58 22.85
C ASP A 42 14.62 -17.02 21.82
N CYS A 43 13.40 -16.66 22.27
CA CYS A 43 12.39 -16.04 21.43
C CYS A 43 12.83 -14.64 20.97
N LEU A 44 13.35 -13.81 21.88
CA LEU A 44 13.86 -12.48 21.57
C LEU A 44 15.08 -12.55 20.64
N ASP A 45 16.02 -13.47 20.88
CA ASP A 45 17.20 -13.65 20.03
C ASP A 45 16.80 -14.07 18.61
N ARG A 46 15.85 -15.01 18.48
CA ARG A 46 15.31 -15.40 17.17
C ARG A 46 14.59 -14.25 16.48
N LEU A 47 13.82 -13.45 17.22
CA LEU A 47 13.10 -12.30 16.69
C LEU A 47 14.08 -11.24 16.18
N LEU A 48 15.10 -10.90 16.96
CA LEU A 48 16.18 -9.99 16.57
C LEU A 48 16.92 -10.48 15.32
N GLU A 49 17.27 -11.77 15.26
CA GLU A 49 17.92 -12.37 14.09
C GLU A 49 17.05 -12.27 12.82
N HIS A 50 15.73 -12.47 12.96
CA HIS A 50 14.80 -12.32 11.84
C HIS A 50 14.69 -10.88 11.36
N ILE A 51 14.67 -9.92 12.28
CA ILE A 51 14.57 -8.50 11.93
C ILE A 51 15.86 -8.02 11.26
N GLN A 52 17.04 -8.41 11.77
CA GLN A 52 18.34 -8.07 11.18
C GLN A 52 18.52 -8.62 9.76
N LYS A 53 17.83 -9.72 9.41
CA LYS A 53 17.84 -10.30 8.06
C LYS A 53 16.86 -9.64 7.10
N GLN A 54 15.95 -8.79 7.58
CA GLN A 54 15.04 -8.05 6.70
C GLN A 54 15.75 -6.82 6.14
N PRO A 55 15.50 -6.46 4.86
CA PRO A 55 16.00 -5.20 4.33
C PRO A 55 15.44 -4.05 5.18
N PRO A 56 16.25 -3.03 5.51
CA PRO A 56 15.76 -1.90 6.29
C PRO A 56 14.57 -1.27 5.56
N VAL A 57 13.47 -1.09 6.28
CA VAL A 57 12.27 -0.37 5.79
C VAL A 57 12.58 1.13 5.80
N HIS A 58 13.61 1.53 5.05
CA HIS A 58 14.22 2.86 5.14
C HIS A 58 13.45 3.94 4.35
N GLU A 59 12.31 3.59 3.73
CA GLU A 59 11.53 4.53 2.91
C GLU A 59 10.43 5.27 3.68
N CYS A 60 10.22 5.00 4.98
CA CYS A 60 9.14 5.62 5.76
C CYS A 60 9.58 6.72 6.75
N ASN A 61 10.84 7.14 6.77
CA ASN A 61 11.29 8.14 7.74
C ASN A 61 12.06 9.29 7.08
N SER A 62 11.39 10.42 6.90
CA SER A 62 12.02 11.70 6.58
C SER A 62 12.48 12.37 7.87
N GLU A 63 13.48 11.80 8.52
CA GLU A 63 14.34 12.51 9.46
C GLU A 63 15.58 11.64 9.70
N GLN A 64 16.71 12.07 9.12
CA GLN A 64 18.01 11.48 9.37
C GLN A 64 18.39 11.71 10.84
N ALA A 65 18.09 10.72 11.69
CA ALA A 65 18.84 10.52 12.92
C ALA A 65 19.97 9.54 12.61
N GLU A 66 21.13 10.07 12.20
CA GLU A 66 22.38 9.34 12.39
C GLU A 66 22.70 9.34 13.89
N ASP A 67 22.23 8.32 14.62
CA ASP A 67 22.99 7.64 15.68
C ASP A 67 22.16 6.48 16.26
N GLY A 68 22.74 5.28 16.32
CA GLY A 68 22.16 4.11 16.98
C GLY A 68 21.37 3.17 16.08
N ASP A 69 21.81 1.91 16.00
CA ASP A 69 21.13 0.81 15.33
C ASP A 69 19.67 0.67 15.82
N ASN A 70 18.71 1.28 15.12
CA ASN A 70 17.29 0.95 15.26
C ASN A 70 17.04 -0.42 14.62
N ILE A 71 17.53 -1.48 15.30
CA ILE A 71 17.39 -2.87 14.84
C ILE A 71 15.92 -3.22 14.70
N PHE A 72 15.03 -2.62 15.50
CA PHE A 72 13.60 -2.90 15.47
C PHE A 72 12.81 -1.61 15.66
N THR A 73 11.86 -1.36 14.76
CA THR A 73 10.95 -0.22 14.84
C THR A 73 9.52 -0.72 14.75
N VAL A 74 8.68 -0.29 15.69
CA VAL A 74 7.23 -0.42 15.57
C VAL A 74 6.68 0.89 15.06
N ILE A 75 5.95 0.85 13.96
CA ILE A 75 5.29 2.01 13.35
C ILE A 75 3.79 1.87 13.66
N ASP A 76 3.22 2.87 14.34
CA ASP A 76 1.78 2.93 14.55
C ASP A 76 1.05 3.07 13.21
N ALA A 77 -0.16 2.50 13.10
CA ALA A 77 -0.94 2.55 11.86
C ALA A 77 -1.28 3.98 11.43
N PHE A 78 -1.39 4.93 12.36
CA PHE A 78 -1.63 6.35 12.12
C PHE A 78 -0.35 7.14 11.84
N ASP A 79 0.82 6.59 12.17
CA ASP A 79 2.13 7.18 11.90
C ASP A 79 2.72 6.73 10.56
N VAL A 80 2.06 5.82 9.84
CA VAL A 80 2.48 5.39 8.50
C VAL A 80 2.39 6.59 7.53
N PRO A 81 3.52 7.03 6.94
CA PRO A 81 3.49 8.13 5.98
C PRO A 81 2.65 7.76 4.77
N ARG A 82 1.78 8.69 4.36
CA ARG A 82 0.91 8.47 3.20
C ARG A 82 1.57 8.94 1.92
N TYR A 83 1.41 8.11 0.90
CA TYR A 83 1.91 8.37 -0.44
C TYR A 83 0.80 8.21 -1.47
N THR A 84 0.78 9.13 -2.42
CA THR A 84 -0.06 9.05 -3.60
C THR A 84 0.77 8.68 -4.82
N TYR A 85 0.30 7.70 -5.60
CA TYR A 85 0.97 7.34 -6.85
C TYR A 85 0.63 8.34 -7.95
N SER A 86 1.64 9.07 -8.44
CA SER A 86 1.52 9.89 -9.64
C SER A 86 1.69 9.01 -10.88
N THR A 87 0.62 8.84 -11.65
CA THR A 87 0.64 8.10 -12.93
C THR A 87 1.52 8.77 -13.97
N GLU A 88 1.54 10.11 -14.00
CA GLU A 88 2.38 10.93 -14.89
C GLU A 88 3.87 10.74 -14.57
N ARG A 89 4.27 10.93 -13.31
CA ARG A 89 5.67 10.82 -12.88
C ARG A 89 6.12 9.38 -12.68
N LYS A 90 5.17 8.43 -12.67
CA LYS A 90 5.35 7.01 -12.35
C LYS A 90 6.03 6.76 -11.00
N LYS A 91 5.79 7.64 -10.02
CA LYS A 91 6.41 7.65 -8.69
C LYS A 91 5.37 7.80 -7.60
N PHE A 92 5.68 7.26 -6.42
CA PHE A 92 4.98 7.61 -5.18
C PHE A 92 5.53 8.94 -4.68
N ILE A 93 4.64 9.81 -4.23
CA ILE A 93 4.95 11.13 -3.72
C ILE A 93 4.28 11.25 -2.37
N LEU A 94 4.98 11.81 -1.38
CA LEU A 94 4.40 12.06 -0.07
C LEU A 94 3.17 12.96 -0.22
N ASP A 95 2.11 12.64 0.51
CA ASP A 95 0.88 13.42 0.48
C ASP A 95 1.13 14.88 0.91
N GLU A 96 2.08 15.09 1.83
CA GLU A 96 2.53 16.41 2.29
C GLU A 96 3.14 17.25 1.15
N ASP A 97 4.00 16.64 0.32
CA ASP A 97 4.62 17.29 -0.84
C ASP A 97 3.58 17.69 -1.92
N LEU A 98 2.44 17.00 -1.94
CA LEU A 98 1.32 17.29 -2.83
C LEU A 98 0.35 18.32 -2.23
N GLY A 99 0.55 18.74 -0.98
CA GLY A 99 -0.37 19.62 -0.27
C GLY A 99 -1.74 18.97 -0.02
N LEU A 100 -1.80 17.64 0.05
CA LEU A 100 -3.02 16.91 0.37
C LEU A 100 -3.34 17.03 1.87
N PRO A 101 -4.62 17.08 2.25
CA PRO A 101 -5.00 17.17 3.65
C PRO A 101 -4.61 15.89 4.40
N SER A 102 -4.23 16.05 5.67
CA SER A 102 -4.01 14.90 6.56
C SER A 102 -5.28 14.04 6.64
N PRO A 103 -5.15 12.71 6.70
CA PRO A 103 -6.28 11.81 6.86
C PRO A 103 -7.07 12.13 8.14
N CYS A 104 -8.39 11.93 8.08
CA CYS A 104 -9.26 12.05 9.23
C CYS A 104 -10.18 10.82 9.32
N LEU A 105 -10.63 10.52 10.54
CA LEU A 105 -11.53 9.38 10.78
C LEU A 105 -12.88 9.53 10.04
N HIS A 106 -13.32 10.77 9.84
CA HIS A 106 -14.58 11.11 9.19
C HIS A 106 -14.33 11.74 7.82
N GLY A 107 -13.86 10.92 6.88
CA GLY A 107 -13.68 11.31 5.49
C GLY A 107 -15.00 11.69 4.80
N ASN A 108 -14.91 12.47 3.74
CA ASN A 108 -16.07 12.85 2.94
C ASN A 108 -16.32 11.80 1.82
N ALA A 109 -17.33 12.04 0.98
CA ALA A 109 -17.65 11.13 -0.13
C ALA A 109 -16.51 11.01 -1.16
N GLU A 110 -15.72 12.07 -1.33
CA GLU A 110 -14.56 12.08 -2.23
C GLU A 110 -13.44 11.18 -1.69
N THR A 111 -13.12 11.25 -0.39
CA THR A 111 -12.18 10.34 0.29
C THR A 111 -12.55 8.87 0.07
N LYS A 112 -13.86 8.54 0.14
CA LYS A 112 -14.33 7.17 -0.13
C LYS A 112 -14.14 6.78 -1.59
N ALA A 113 -14.39 7.68 -2.55
CA ALA A 113 -14.17 7.41 -3.97
C ALA A 113 -12.68 7.21 -4.28
N ASP A 114 -11.82 8.04 -3.70
CA ASP A 114 -10.38 8.00 -3.92
C ASP A 114 -9.75 6.72 -3.38
N LEU A 115 -10.24 6.19 -2.25
CA LEU A 115 -9.84 4.87 -1.75
C LEU A 115 -9.92 3.77 -2.84
N TYR A 116 -11.01 3.74 -3.61
CA TYR A 116 -11.18 2.76 -4.69
C TYR A 116 -10.31 3.07 -5.90
N ARG A 117 -10.15 4.35 -6.25
CA ARG A 117 -9.29 4.80 -7.35
C ARG A 117 -7.83 4.51 -7.08
N GLU A 118 -7.35 4.76 -5.88
CA GLU A 118 -5.97 4.50 -5.45
C GLU A 118 -5.67 3.01 -5.48
N ARG A 119 -6.57 2.17 -4.94
CA ARG A 119 -6.45 0.70 -5.00
C ARG A 119 -6.34 0.21 -6.44
N TYR A 120 -7.23 0.67 -7.31
CA TYR A 120 -7.16 0.36 -8.73
C TYR A 120 -5.83 0.82 -9.34
N THR A 121 -5.42 2.05 -9.07
CA THR A 121 -4.21 2.66 -9.65
C THR A 121 -2.95 1.89 -9.28
N ILE A 122 -2.80 1.49 -8.02
CA ILE A 122 -1.66 0.69 -7.55
C ILE A 122 -1.66 -0.69 -8.22
N LEU A 123 -2.81 -1.36 -8.28
CA LEU A 123 -2.91 -2.67 -8.95
C LEU A 123 -2.62 -2.55 -10.45
N HIS A 124 -3.18 -1.55 -11.11
CA HIS A 124 -2.95 -1.28 -12.52
C HIS A 124 -1.47 -1.02 -12.81
N GLN A 125 -0.80 -0.22 -11.97
CA GLN A 125 0.63 0.03 -12.05
C GLN A 125 1.44 -1.26 -11.93
N ARG A 126 1.11 -2.12 -10.95
CA ARG A 126 1.83 -3.39 -10.71
C ARG A 126 1.64 -4.34 -11.87
N THR A 127 0.40 -4.54 -12.32
CA THR A 127 0.08 -5.42 -13.45
C THR A 127 0.73 -4.93 -14.74
N SER A 128 0.74 -3.62 -15.01
CA SER A 128 1.34 -3.05 -16.23
C SER A 128 2.85 -3.22 -16.30
N ARG A 129 3.53 -3.39 -15.16
CA ARG A 129 4.99 -3.65 -15.09
C ARG A 129 5.34 -5.14 -15.12
N HIS A 130 4.35 -6.02 -15.00
CA HIS A 130 4.57 -7.45 -15.05
C HIS A 130 5.01 -7.87 -16.47
N GLU A 131 5.93 -8.82 -16.57
CA GLU A 131 6.57 -9.23 -17.83
C GLU A 131 5.58 -9.63 -18.94
N LEU A 132 4.43 -10.20 -18.56
CA LEU A 132 3.36 -10.60 -19.48
C LEU A 132 2.62 -9.41 -20.10
N PHE A 133 2.68 -8.23 -19.48
CA PHE A 133 1.99 -7.02 -19.90
C PHE A 133 2.94 -5.91 -20.40
N THR A 134 4.23 -6.02 -20.08
CA THR A 134 5.26 -5.08 -20.54
C THR A 134 5.59 -5.32 -22.02
N PRO A 135 5.51 -4.29 -22.89
CA PRO A 135 5.95 -4.39 -24.29
C PRO A 135 7.45 -4.75 -24.40
N PRO A 136 7.87 -5.52 -25.41
CA PRO A 136 9.29 -5.82 -25.61
C PRO A 136 10.09 -4.53 -25.82
N ALA A 137 11.29 -4.47 -25.23
CA ALA A 137 12.19 -3.35 -25.39
C ALA A 137 12.64 -3.22 -26.87
N ILE A 138 12.60 -2.00 -27.40
CA ILE A 138 13.00 -1.71 -28.78
C ILE A 138 14.48 -2.10 -28.96
N GLY A 139 14.76 -3.02 -29.89
CA GLY A 139 16.13 -3.43 -30.24
C GLY A 139 16.61 -4.76 -29.65
N VAL A 140 15.79 -5.43 -28.82
CA VAL A 140 16.08 -6.81 -28.38
C VAL A 140 15.41 -7.78 -29.36
N ALA A 141 16.21 -8.53 -30.12
CA ALA A 141 15.70 -9.68 -30.86
C ALA A 141 15.18 -10.69 -29.83
N THR A 142 13.86 -10.81 -29.70
CA THR A 142 13.25 -11.72 -28.72
C THR A 142 13.46 -13.15 -29.18
N ALA A 143 14.41 -13.85 -28.55
CA ALA A 143 14.28 -15.28 -28.37
C ALA A 143 13.04 -15.51 -27.48
N GLU A 144 12.17 -16.43 -27.90
CA GLU A 144 10.90 -16.85 -27.25
C GLU A 144 9.70 -15.91 -27.47
N GLU A 145 8.76 -16.32 -28.35
CA GLU A 145 7.39 -15.80 -28.53
C GLU A 145 6.53 -16.03 -27.26
N SER A 146 6.87 -15.39 -26.15
CA SER A 146 5.99 -15.38 -24.97
C SER A 146 4.72 -14.56 -25.26
N LYS A 147 3.53 -15.16 -25.10
CA LYS A 147 2.23 -14.50 -25.31
C LYS A 147 2.16 -13.24 -24.44
N LYS A 148 2.21 -12.06 -25.07
CA LYS A 148 2.04 -10.76 -24.40
C LYS A 148 0.57 -10.38 -24.37
N PHE A 149 0.14 -9.82 -23.25
CA PHE A 149 -1.22 -9.36 -23.02
C PHE A 149 -1.27 -7.84 -22.95
N LYS A 150 -2.41 -7.27 -23.36
CA LYS A 150 -2.66 -5.83 -23.26
C LYS A 150 -3.92 -5.58 -22.45
N LEU A 151 -3.78 -4.83 -21.37
CA LEU A 151 -4.92 -4.35 -20.61
C LEU A 151 -5.71 -3.34 -21.45
N ARG A 152 -7.03 -3.47 -21.41
CA ARG A 152 -7.96 -2.49 -21.97
C ARG A 152 -8.84 -1.95 -20.86
N PRO A 153 -9.12 -0.64 -20.83
CA PRO A 153 -10.08 -0.09 -19.89
C PRO A 153 -11.51 -0.50 -20.27
N VAL A 154 -12.44 -0.44 -19.33
CA VAL A 154 -13.85 -0.79 -19.54
C VAL A 154 -14.48 0.05 -20.66
N GLU A 155 -14.14 1.34 -20.76
CA GLU A 155 -14.61 2.21 -21.84
C GLU A 155 -14.31 1.67 -23.25
N TYR A 156 -13.22 0.90 -23.42
CA TYR A 156 -12.88 0.29 -24.70
C TYR A 156 -13.91 -0.76 -25.12
N LEU A 157 -14.47 -1.49 -24.16
CA LEU A 157 -15.55 -2.44 -24.41
C LEU A 157 -16.84 -1.70 -24.77
N LEU A 158 -17.16 -0.64 -24.03
CA LEU A 158 -18.40 0.14 -24.20
C LEU A 158 -18.41 0.96 -25.50
N GLY A 159 -17.24 1.41 -25.97
CA GLY A 159 -17.09 2.18 -27.20
C GLY A 159 -16.96 1.34 -28.47
N SER A 160 -16.79 0.02 -28.36
CA SER A 160 -16.66 -0.85 -29.53
C SER A 160 -18.02 -1.22 -30.11
N THR A 161 -18.20 -1.02 -31.41
CA THR A 161 -19.40 -1.44 -32.15
C THR A 161 -19.24 -2.80 -32.83
N THR A 162 -18.03 -3.39 -32.77
CA THR A 162 -17.71 -4.67 -33.42
C THR A 162 -17.50 -5.78 -32.40
N ARG A 163 -17.59 -7.04 -32.85
CA ARG A 163 -17.28 -8.20 -32.01
C ARG A 163 -15.81 -8.15 -31.62
N LEU A 164 -15.59 -8.00 -30.33
CA LEU A 164 -14.28 -8.04 -29.71
C LEU A 164 -13.83 -9.49 -29.55
N GLY A 165 -12.56 -9.77 -29.83
CA GLY A 165 -11.94 -11.08 -29.62
C GLY A 165 -11.51 -11.27 -28.15
N GLU A 166 -10.35 -11.90 -27.94
CA GLU A 166 -9.74 -11.99 -26.61
C GLU A 166 -9.35 -10.59 -26.10
N ILE A 167 -9.93 -10.19 -24.97
CA ILE A 167 -9.58 -8.95 -24.27
C ILE A 167 -9.32 -9.25 -22.80
N ILE A 168 -8.34 -8.56 -22.23
CA ILE A 168 -8.05 -8.59 -20.81
C ILE A 168 -8.33 -7.21 -20.24
N VAL A 169 -9.17 -7.19 -19.21
CA VAL A 169 -9.54 -5.98 -18.47
C VAL A 169 -9.15 -6.19 -17.01
N LEU A 170 -8.54 -5.17 -16.43
CA LEU A 170 -8.35 -5.09 -14.99
C LEU A 170 -9.49 -4.25 -14.42
N GLY A 171 -10.14 -4.74 -13.36
CA GLY A 171 -11.21 -4.02 -12.70
C GLY A 171 -11.61 -4.65 -11.37
N MET A 172 -12.47 -3.95 -10.65
CA MET A 172 -13.10 -4.41 -9.42
C MET A 172 -14.37 -5.20 -9.76
N LEU A 173 -14.50 -6.40 -9.20
CA LEU A 173 -15.72 -7.19 -9.33
C LEU A 173 -16.76 -6.66 -8.33
N THR A 174 -17.93 -6.25 -8.82
CA THR A 174 -19.01 -5.70 -8.00
C THR A 174 -20.35 -6.40 -8.28
N GLN A 175 -21.27 -6.31 -7.33
CA GLN A 175 -22.65 -6.79 -7.49
C GLN A 175 -23.61 -5.66 -7.13
N LEU A 176 -24.07 -4.93 -8.15
CA LEU A 176 -25.00 -3.81 -7.97
C LEU A 176 -26.44 -4.28 -7.71
N LYS A 177 -26.78 -5.47 -8.23
CA LYS A 177 -28.07 -6.13 -8.05
C LYS A 177 -27.83 -7.61 -7.81
N GLU A 178 -28.68 -8.24 -7.01
CA GLU A 178 -28.60 -9.66 -6.74
C GLU A 178 -28.55 -10.49 -8.04
N GLY A 179 -27.59 -11.41 -8.11
CA GLY A 179 -27.35 -12.24 -9.29
C GLY A 179 -26.75 -11.54 -10.50
N LYS A 180 -26.48 -10.22 -10.45
CA LYS A 180 -25.87 -9.46 -11.56
C LYS A 180 -24.50 -8.92 -11.17
N TRP A 181 -23.48 -9.46 -11.82
CA TRP A 181 -22.09 -9.07 -11.62
C TRP A 181 -21.66 -8.01 -12.62
N TYR A 182 -20.79 -7.12 -12.16
CA TYR A 182 -20.22 -6.04 -12.95
C TYR A 182 -18.71 -6.00 -12.74
N LEU A 183 -17.99 -5.55 -13.77
CA LEU A 183 -16.59 -5.18 -13.70
C LEU A 183 -16.50 -3.65 -13.76
N GLU A 184 -15.84 -3.05 -12.78
CA GLU A 184 -15.71 -1.61 -12.67
C GLU A 184 -14.24 -1.18 -12.71
N ASP A 185 -13.96 -0.12 -13.47
CA ASP A 185 -12.70 0.62 -13.42
C ASP A 185 -13.00 2.14 -13.45
N PRO A 186 -11.99 3.03 -13.36
CA PRO A 186 -12.23 4.47 -13.39
C PRO A 186 -12.92 5.00 -14.65
N SER A 187 -12.94 4.22 -15.75
CA SER A 187 -13.56 4.59 -17.02
C SER A 187 -15.03 4.17 -17.11
N GLY A 188 -15.48 3.21 -16.29
CA GLY A 188 -16.89 2.84 -16.22
C GLY A 188 -17.14 1.45 -15.66
N ALA A 189 -18.36 0.96 -15.91
CA ALA A 189 -18.85 -0.34 -15.45
C ALA A 189 -19.44 -1.14 -16.61
N VAL A 190 -19.17 -2.44 -16.66
CA VAL A 190 -19.77 -3.37 -17.63
C VAL A 190 -20.32 -4.59 -16.93
N GLN A 191 -21.51 -5.04 -17.31
CA GLN A 191 -22.11 -6.26 -16.76
C GLN A 191 -21.35 -7.50 -17.26
N LEU A 192 -21.07 -8.43 -16.37
CA LEU A 192 -20.39 -9.70 -16.67
C LEU A 192 -21.38 -10.86 -16.77
N ASP A 193 -21.13 -11.75 -17.73
CA ASP A 193 -21.67 -13.11 -17.74
C ASP A 193 -20.56 -14.07 -17.29
N LEU A 194 -20.70 -14.59 -16.07
CA LEU A 194 -19.73 -15.49 -15.44
C LEU A 194 -20.14 -16.97 -15.56
N SER A 195 -21.19 -17.30 -16.32
CA SER A 195 -21.75 -18.66 -16.41
C SER A 195 -20.76 -19.72 -16.90
N LYS A 196 -19.73 -19.31 -17.65
CA LYS A 196 -18.65 -20.17 -18.18
C LYS A 196 -17.26 -19.78 -17.68
N ALA A 197 -17.19 -18.97 -16.62
CA ALA A 197 -15.91 -18.53 -16.09
C ALA A 197 -15.17 -19.71 -15.43
N ILE A 198 -13.86 -19.78 -15.69
CA ILE A 198 -12.96 -20.73 -15.03
C ILE A 198 -12.00 -19.89 -14.18
N SER A 199 -12.04 -20.08 -12.86
CA SER A 199 -11.12 -19.41 -11.93
C SER A 199 -9.89 -20.27 -11.67
N SER A 200 -8.70 -19.67 -11.73
CA SER A 200 -7.50 -20.24 -11.10
C SER A 200 -7.61 -20.13 -9.56
N HIS A 201 -6.67 -20.71 -8.79
CA HIS A 201 -6.76 -20.98 -7.34
C HIS A 201 -6.77 -19.73 -6.42
N ILE A 202 -7.44 -18.65 -6.81
CA ILE A 202 -7.57 -17.39 -6.08
C ILE A 202 -8.96 -17.29 -5.45
N LEU A 203 -9.01 -16.90 -4.19
CA LEU A 203 -10.24 -16.51 -3.51
C LEU A 203 -10.75 -15.19 -4.12
N LEU A 204 -11.86 -15.25 -4.85
CA LEU A 204 -12.59 -14.06 -5.30
C LEU A 204 -13.46 -13.56 -4.15
N THR A 205 -12.99 -12.54 -3.42
CA THR A 205 -13.72 -11.98 -2.28
C THR A 205 -14.64 -10.85 -2.69
N TYR A 206 -15.88 -10.90 -2.20
CA TYR A 206 -16.93 -9.92 -2.37
C TYR A 206 -16.72 -8.70 -1.46
N LEU A 207 -16.83 -7.48 -2.00
CA LEU A 207 -16.94 -6.28 -1.17
C LEU A 207 -18.41 -5.87 -1.07
N HIS A 208 -19.05 -6.22 0.04
CA HIS A 208 -20.38 -5.73 0.35
C HIS A 208 -20.29 -4.25 0.74
N LEU A 209 -20.82 -3.37 -0.10
CA LEU A 209 -20.97 -1.96 0.23
C LEU A 209 -22.18 -1.82 1.17
N MET A 210 -21.96 -1.86 2.49
CA MET A 210 -22.96 -1.32 3.42
C MET A 210 -22.91 0.21 3.31
N VAL A 211 -24.04 0.77 2.86
CA VAL A 211 -24.38 2.18 3.03
C VAL A 211 -25.06 2.33 4.38
#